data_AF-A0A3B9LHY4-F1
#
_entry.id   AF-A0A3B9LHY4-F1
#
_cell.length_a   1.000
_cell.length_b   1.000
_cell.length_c   1.000
_cell.angle_alpha   90.00
_cell.angle_beta   90.00
_cell.angle_gamma   90.00
#
_symmetry.space_group_name_H-M   'P 1'
#
loop_
_entity.id
_entity.type
_entity.pdbx_description
1 polymer ?
#
loop_
_entity_poly.entity_id
_entity_poly.type
_entity_poly.pdbx_seq_one_letter_code
_entity_poly.pdbx_strand_id
1 'polypeptide(L)'
;MMHLDLSATLNLVSTLAIVGALIFTGLQVRAANLARRDQAAVTLIQTAQSESWTRALDLIGKLPENAQAADVERVGPELERAIWDMGVRLETIGYMVFRRNVTLETVDDL
;
A
#
# COMPACT_ATOMS: atom_id res chain seq x y z
N MET A 1 -45.96 -39.58 18.28
CA MET A 1 -44.54 -39.25 18.43
C MET A 1 -44.24 -38.12 17.46
N MET A 2 -43.74 -36.99 17.95
CA MET A 2 -43.47 -35.79 17.15
C MET A 2 -42.54 -36.14 15.98
N HIS A 3 -43.11 -36.27 14.78
CA HIS A 3 -42.37 -36.10 13.55
C HIS A 3 -42.09 -34.61 13.48
N LEU A 4 -41.10 -34.13 14.23
CA LEU A 4 -40.46 -32.86 13.90
C LEU A 4 -40.11 -32.99 12.42
N ASP A 5 -40.77 -32.18 11.61
CA ASP A 5 -40.73 -32.27 10.17
C ASP A 5 -39.26 -32.17 9.77
N LEU A 6 -38.66 -33.32 9.42
CA LEU A 6 -37.21 -33.44 9.19
C LEU A 6 -36.78 -32.41 8.16
N SER A 7 -37.66 -32.14 7.19
CA SER A 7 -37.58 -31.08 6.20
C SER A 7 -37.47 -29.68 6.82
N ALA A 8 -38.28 -29.36 7.82
CA ALA A 8 -38.23 -28.06 8.50
C ALA A 8 -36.92 -27.89 9.29
N THR A 9 -36.45 -28.93 9.96
CA THR A 9 -35.16 -28.91 10.68
C THR A 9 -33.99 -28.74 9.70
N LEU A 10 -33.99 -29.48 8.59
CA LEU A 10 -32.95 -29.35 7.56
C LEU A 10 -32.96 -27.97 6.90
N ASN A 11 -34.13 -27.43 6.59
CA ASN A 11 -34.26 -26.09 6.02
C ASN A 11 -33.77 -25.01 6.98
N LEU A 12 -34.05 -25.16 8.29
CA LEU A 12 -33.52 -24.26 9.31
C LEU A 12 -31.99 -24.30 9.36
N VAL A 13 -31.40 -25.49 9.35
CA VAL A 13 -29.94 -25.67 9.35
C VAL A 13 -29.32 -25.10 8.08
N SER A 14 -29.89 -25.36 6.90
CA SER A 14 -29.42 -24.79 5.64
C SER A 14 -29.49 -23.26 5.64
N THR A 15 -30.57 -22.70 6.15
CA THR A 15 -30.74 -21.23 6.25
C THR A 15 -29.69 -20.63 7.17
N LEU A 16 -29.46 -21.25 8.34
CA LEU A 16 -28.43 -20.81 9.28
C LEU A 16 -27.02 -20.93 8.68
N ALA A 17 -26.74 -21.99 7.93
CA ALA A 17 -25.47 -22.18 7.25
C ALA A 17 -25.22 -21.09 6.18
N ILE A 18 -26.24 -20.75 5.38
CA ILE A 18 -26.14 -19.71 4.35
C ILE A 18 -25.94 -18.33 5.00
N VAL A 19 -26.73 -17.99 6.03
CA VAL A 19 -26.59 -16.72 6.75
C VAL A 19 -25.22 -16.63 7.42
N GLY A 20 -24.76 -17.71 8.06
CA GLY A 20 -23.44 -17.80 8.67
C GLY A 20 -22.32 -17.61 7.64
N ALA A 21 -22.42 -18.26 6.49
CA ALA A 21 -21.47 -18.10 5.39
C ALA A 21 -21.44 -16.65 4.87
N LEU A 22 -22.59 -16.01 4.67
CA LEU A 22 -22.67 -14.61 4.22
C LEU A 22 -22.02 -13.64 5.22
N ILE A 23 -22.29 -13.81 6.52
CA ILE A 23 -21.66 -12.99 7.57
C ILE A 23 -20.15 -13.20 7.56
N PHE A 24 -19.71 -14.46 7.53
CA PHE A 24 -18.29 -14.80 7.53
C PHE A 24 -17.55 -14.26 6.30
N THR A 25 -18.16 -14.37 5.12
CA THR A 25 -17.62 -13.78 3.89
C THR A 25 -17.56 -12.27 3.99
N GLY A 26 -18.60 -11.59 4.50
CA GLY A 26 -18.59 -10.15 4.69
C GLY A 26 -17.48 -9.67 5.63
N LEU A 27 -17.26 -10.40 6.74
CA LEU A 27 -16.17 -10.12 7.67
C LEU A 27 -14.79 -10.35 7.04
N GLN A 28 -14.60 -11.45 6.31
CA GLN A 28 -13.35 -11.73 5.59
C GLN A 28 -13.05 -10.68 4.52
N VAL A 29 -14.04 -10.22 3.76
CA VAL A 29 -13.86 -9.16 2.76
C VAL A 29 -13.45 -7.86 3.43
N ARG A 30 -14.09 -7.50 4.55
CA ARG A 30 -13.71 -6.30 5.32
C ARG A 30 -12.30 -6.40 5.89
N ALA A 31 -11.94 -7.55 6.47
CA ALA A 31 -10.61 -7.80 7.03
C ALA A 31 -9.54 -7.79 5.92
N ALA A 32 -9.81 -8.40 4.77
CA ALA A 32 -8.92 -8.40 3.61
C ALA A 32 -8.72 -6.98 3.06
N ASN A 33 -9.76 -6.15 3.04
CA ASN A 33 -9.65 -4.75 2.64
C ASN A 33 -8.81 -3.93 3.64
N LEU A 34 -8.90 -4.22 4.93
CA LEU A 34 -8.06 -3.57 5.95
C LEU A 34 -6.60 -4.01 5.85
N ALA A 35 -6.35 -5.32 5.72
CA ALA A 35 -5.00 -5.87 5.58
C ALA A 35 -4.26 -5.33 4.34
N ARG A 36 -4.98 -5.04 3.25
CA ARG A 36 -4.41 -4.38 2.05
C ARG A 36 -3.93 -2.96 2.33
N ARG A 37 -4.58 -2.24 3.25
CA ARG A 37 -4.16 -0.88 3.66
C ARG A 37 -2.90 -0.93 4.51
N ASP A 38 -2.83 -1.87 5.46
CA ASP A 38 -1.66 -2.04 6.31
C ASP A 38 -0.42 -2.45 5.50
N GLN A 39 -0.59 -3.32 4.51
CA GLN A 39 0.49 -3.68 3.58
C GLN A 39 0.99 -2.49 2.77
N ALA A 40 0.10 -1.62 2.29
CA ALA A 40 0.49 -0.41 1.56
C ALA A 40 1.30 0.56 2.43
N ALA A 41 0.92 0.73 3.71
CA ALA A 41 1.67 1.54 4.66
C ALA A 41 3.06 0.94 4.96
N VAL A 42 3.17 -0.38 5.12
CA VAL A 42 4.46 -1.05 5.32
C VAL A 42 5.37 -0.92 4.10
N THR A 43 4.84 -1.08 2.88
CA THR A 43 5.60 -0.86 1.65
C THR A 43 6.12 0.57 1.55
N LEU A 44 5.33 1.56 1.96
CA LEU A 44 5.78 2.95 2.01
C LEU A 44 6.94 3.17 2.99
N ILE A 45 6.79 2.68 4.23
CA ILE A 45 7.82 2.82 5.27
C ILE A 45 9.12 2.13 4.83
N GLN A 46 9.03 0.93 4.27
CA GLN A 46 10.21 0.21 3.76
C GLN A 46 10.87 0.92 2.57
N THR A 47 10.07 1.59 1.72
CA THR A 47 10.59 2.36 0.58
C THR A 47 11.29 3.63 1.03
N ALA A 48 10.74 4.33 2.03
CA ALA A 48 11.32 5.54 2.62
C ALA A 48 12.59 5.24 3.45
N GLN A 49 12.62 4.11 4.18
CA GLN A 49 13.78 3.71 5.00
C GLN A 49 14.87 2.95 4.22
N SER A 50 14.72 2.75 2.91
CA SER A 50 15.73 2.02 2.15
C SER A 50 17.05 2.79 2.06
N GLU A 51 18.17 2.10 2.19
CA GLU A 51 19.54 2.66 2.12
C GLU A 51 19.80 3.43 0.80
N SER A 52 19.06 3.09 -0.26
CA SER A 52 19.10 3.80 -1.54
C SER A 52 18.54 5.22 -1.46
N TRP A 53 17.57 5.48 -0.57
CA TRP A 53 16.97 6.80 -0.39
C TRP A 53 17.96 7.79 0.24
N THR A 54 18.61 7.39 1.33
CA THR A 54 19.65 8.20 1.97
C THR A 54 20.81 8.50 1.03
N ARG A 55 21.23 7.49 0.24
CA ARG A 55 22.28 7.67 -0.77
C ARG A 55 21.84 8.59 -1.91
N ALA A 56 20.60 8.48 -2.37
CA ALA A 56 20.06 9.34 -3.41
C ALA A 56 19.94 10.79 -2.92
N LEU A 57 19.50 11.02 -1.68
CA LEU A 57 19.45 12.34 -1.06
C LEU A 57 20.83 12.96 -0.88
N ASP A 58 21.84 12.19 -0.45
CA ASP A 58 23.22 12.66 -0.35
C ASP A 58 23.80 13.04 -1.73
N LEU A 59 23.52 12.24 -2.77
CA LEU A 59 23.95 12.51 -4.14
C LEU A 59 23.27 13.75 -4.73
N ILE A 60 21.96 13.89 -4.53
CA ILE A 60 21.18 15.02 -5.04
C ILE A 60 21.48 16.29 -4.25
N GLY A 61 21.70 16.22 -2.94
CA GLY A 61 22.06 17.37 -2.10
C GLY A 61 23.43 17.96 -2.44
N LYS A 62 24.29 17.24 -3.17
CA LYS A 62 25.58 17.73 -3.67
C LYS A 62 25.46 18.52 -4.97
N LEU A 63 24.28 18.53 -5.61
CA LEU A 63 24.06 19.33 -6.81
C LEU A 63 23.98 20.82 -6.45
N PRO A 64 24.56 21.71 -7.29
CA PRO A 64 24.40 23.14 -7.11
C PRO A 64 22.94 23.57 -7.29
N GLU A 65 22.54 24.65 -6.60
CA GLU A 65 21.23 25.26 -6.83
C GLU A 65 21.07 25.65 -8.31
N ASN A 66 19.93 25.31 -8.90
CA ASN A 66 19.62 25.47 -10.33
C ASN A 66 20.44 24.57 -11.29
N ALA A 67 20.95 23.42 -10.81
CA ALA A 67 21.58 22.41 -11.65
C ALA A 67 20.75 22.09 -12.90
N GLN A 68 21.41 22.13 -14.06
CA GLN A 68 20.82 21.77 -15.35
C GLN A 68 21.06 20.29 -15.64
N ALA A 69 20.35 19.74 -16.63
CA ALA A 69 20.54 18.34 -17.05
C ALA A 69 22.00 18.00 -17.37
N ALA A 70 22.75 18.96 -17.94
CA ALA A 70 24.18 18.82 -18.24
C ALA A 70 25.06 18.66 -16.98
N ASP A 71 24.64 19.22 -15.84
CA ASP A 71 25.36 19.08 -14.57
C ASP A 71 25.17 17.68 -13.97
N VAL A 72 23.99 17.08 -14.19
CA VAL A 72 23.69 15.70 -13.80
C VAL A 72 24.49 14.71 -14.64
N GLU A 73 24.55 14.90 -15.96
CA GLU A 73 25.37 14.08 -16.86
C GLU A 73 26.86 14.14 -16.50
N ARG A 74 27.36 15.29 -16.04
CA ARG A 74 28.76 15.47 -15.61
C ARG A 74 29.15 14.68 -14.37
N VAL A 75 28.22 14.47 -13.44
CA VAL A 75 28.47 13.67 -12.22
C VAL A 75 28.46 12.18 -12.55
N GLY A 76 27.62 11.78 -13.51
CA GLY A 76 27.64 10.46 -14.10
C GLY A 76 26.35 9.65 -13.86
N PRO A 77 26.30 8.43 -14.41
CA PRO A 77 25.06 7.65 -14.55
C PRO A 77 24.49 7.12 -13.23
N GLU A 78 25.20 7.27 -12.11
CA GLU A 78 24.70 6.92 -10.78
C GLU A 78 23.74 7.98 -10.24
N LEU A 79 24.05 9.26 -10.46
CA LEU A 79 23.18 10.36 -10.05
C LEU A 79 21.89 10.39 -10.88
N GLU A 80 21.98 10.17 -12.18
CA GLU A 80 20.81 10.08 -13.06
C GLU A 80 19.86 8.96 -12.61
N ARG A 81 20.41 7.78 -12.29
CA ARG A 81 19.63 6.67 -11.73
C ARG A 81 19.02 7.00 -10.37
N ALA A 82 19.76 7.69 -9.50
CA ALA A 82 19.26 8.12 -8.20
C ALA A 82 18.09 9.11 -8.33
N ILE A 83 18.17 10.07 -9.25
CA ILE A 83 17.09 11.03 -9.54
C ILE A 83 15.86 10.31 -10.10
N TRP A 84 16.06 9.37 -11.03
CA TRP A 84 14.96 8.61 -11.60
C TRP A 84 14.26 7.73 -10.56
N ASP A 85 15.01 6.98 -9.76
CA ASP A 85 14.46 6.13 -8.69
C ASP A 85 13.72 6.98 -7.66
N MET A 86 14.28 8.13 -7.26
CA MET A 86 13.63 9.10 -6.38
C MET A 86 12.29 9.59 -6.97
N GLY A 87 12.27 9.99 -8.24
CA GLY A 87 11.08 10.49 -8.92
C GLY A 87 9.96 9.45 -9.01
N VAL A 88 10.29 8.22 -9.41
CA VAL A 88 9.32 7.11 -9.48
C VAL A 88 8.74 6.80 -8.10
N ARG A 89 9.58 6.85 -7.04
CA ARG A 89 9.11 6.62 -5.68
C ARG A 89 8.17 7.72 -5.20
N LEU A 90 8.52 8.99 -5.40
CA LEU A 90 7.65 10.13 -5.06
C LEU A 90 6.31 10.04 -5.79
N GLU A 91 6.31 9.67 -7.07
CA GLU A 91 5.08 9.46 -7.85
C GLU A 91 4.25 8.30 -7.28
N THR A 92 4.89 7.21 -6.85
CA THR A 92 4.21 6.07 -6.25
C THR A 92 3.57 6.46 -4.90
N ILE A 93 4.27 7.25 -4.08
CA ILE A 93 3.73 7.83 -2.83
C ILE A 93 2.52 8.71 -3.15
N GLY A 94 2.65 9.63 -4.11
CA GLY A 94 1.57 10.52 -4.56
C GLY A 94 0.35 9.74 -5.05
N TYR A 95 0.56 8.67 -5.82
CA TYR A 95 -0.51 7.79 -6.27
C TYR A 95 -1.20 7.04 -5.12
N MET A 96 -0.45 6.59 -4.11
CA MET A 96 -1.02 5.95 -2.92
C MET A 96 -1.87 6.90 -2.09
N VAL A 97 -1.46 8.15 -1.95
CA VAL A 97 -2.25 9.22 -1.34
C VAL A 97 -3.52 9.49 -2.15
N PHE A 98 -3.39 9.67 -3.47
CA PHE A 98 -4.52 9.91 -4.37
C PHE A 98 -5.58 8.79 -4.31
N ARG A 99 -5.14 7.53 -4.24
CA ARG A 99 -6.02 6.35 -4.13
C ARG A 99 -6.62 6.15 -2.73
N ARG A 100 -6.31 7.01 -1.75
CA ARG A 100 -6.70 6.89 -0.33
C ARG A 100 -6.25 5.57 0.30
N ASN A 101 -5.15 5.02 -0.18
CA ASN A 101 -4.50 3.89 0.46
C ASN A 101 -3.74 4.36 1.70
N VAL A 102 -3.14 5.56 1.62
CA VAL A 102 -2.36 6.21 2.68
C VAL A 102 -2.83 7.66 2.83
N THR A 103 -2.78 8.19 4.05
CA THR A 103 -3.17 9.58 4.33
C THR A 103 -1.98 10.53 4.21
N LEU A 104 -2.23 11.81 3.89
CA LEU A 104 -1.18 12.84 3.84
C LEU A 104 -0.45 12.98 5.18
N GLU A 105 -1.16 12.90 6.29
CA GLU A 105 -0.60 12.94 7.65
C GLU A 105 0.45 11.83 7.85
N THR A 106 0.18 10.61 7.39
CA THR A 106 1.15 9.50 7.44
C THR A 106 2.43 9.77 6.63
N VAL A 107 2.35 10.57 5.57
CA VAL A 107 3.53 10.93 4.75
C VAL A 107 4.30 12.10 5.37
N ASP A 108 3.63 13.01 6.06
CA ASP A 108 4.23 14.18 6.74
C ASP A 108 4.98 13.77 8.03
N ASP A 109 4.54 12.70 8.70
CA ASP A 109 5.19 12.14 9.90
C ASP A 109 6.49 11.36 9.62
N LEU A 110 6.85 11.14 8.34
CA LEU A 110 8.02 10.36 7.88
C LEU A 110 9.26 11.25 7.69
#